data_AF-A0A7T1HNP7-F1
#
_entry.id   AF-A0A7T1HNP7-F1
#
_cell.length_a   1.000
_cell.length_b   1.000
_cell.length_c   1.000
_cell.angle_alpha   90.00
_cell.angle_beta   90.00
_cell.angle_gamma   90.00
#
_symmetry.space_group_name_H-M   'P 1'
#
loop_
_entity.id
_entity.type
_entity.pdbx_description
1 polymer ?
#
loop_
_entity_poly.entity_id
_entity_poly.type
_entity_poly.pdbx_seq_one_letter_code
_entity_poly.pdbx_strand_id
1 'polypeptide(L)'
;MVVLMRERLRCLPSALGRCHGARSVWGIAAMAALLIGSAPSRAEPWKDCAYNDRPIPCRDSHSSDGTVRIVWKDGKAMTYRLIQEGFPLSTLRDSLGGLWEREIYVQGNAVFTNKANGNRIFVPLRPEISRP
;
A
#
# COMPACT_ATOMS: atom_id res chain seq x y z
N MET A 1 -4.25 -37.02 9.05
CA MET A 1 -4.65 -37.35 10.43
C MET A 1 -5.31 -36.13 11.05
N VAL A 2 -6.65 -36.02 10.97
CA VAL A 2 -7.50 -35.27 11.93
C VAL A 2 -8.86 -35.96 11.90
N VAL A 3 -9.24 -36.52 13.05
CA VAL A 3 -10.47 -37.28 13.27
C VAL A 3 -11.66 -36.33 13.39
N LEU A 4 -12.73 -36.67 12.68
CA LEU A 4 -14.07 -36.11 12.78
C LEU A 4 -14.83 -36.82 13.93
N MET A 5 -15.26 -36.09 14.96
CA MET A 5 -16.33 -36.47 15.91
C MET A 5 -16.99 -35.14 16.31
N ARG A 6 -18.21 -34.78 15.91
CA ARG A 6 -19.53 -35.41 16.04
C ARG A 6 -19.97 -35.52 17.50
N GLU A 7 -20.67 -34.52 18.01
CA GLU A 7 -21.80 -34.80 18.91
C GLU A 7 -22.90 -33.73 18.81
N ARG A 8 -24.12 -34.23 18.58
CA ARG A 8 -25.38 -33.50 18.56
C ARG A 8 -25.98 -33.59 19.96
N LEU A 9 -26.50 -32.49 20.48
CA LEU A 9 -27.63 -32.54 21.43
C LEU A 9 -28.75 -31.63 20.93
N ARG A 10 -29.93 -32.22 20.92
CA ARG A 10 -31.19 -31.71 20.37
C ARG A 10 -32.03 -31.03 21.46
N CYS A 11 -32.86 -30.08 21.02
CA CYS A 11 -34.21 -29.70 21.49
C CYS A 11 -34.43 -29.15 22.92
N LEU A 12 -34.74 -27.83 22.99
CA LEU A 12 -36.00 -27.16 23.44
C LEU A 12 -36.88 -27.87 24.50
N PRO A 13 -37.49 -27.15 25.47
CA PRO A 13 -38.68 -26.33 25.17
C PRO A 13 -38.90 -25.04 25.99
N SER A 14 -39.79 -24.21 25.46
CA SER A 14 -40.39 -23.02 26.07
C SER A 14 -41.16 -23.33 27.37
N ALA A 15 -41.08 -22.43 28.36
CA ALA A 15 -42.12 -22.28 29.38
C ALA A 15 -42.12 -20.85 29.96
N LEU A 16 -43.27 -20.20 29.86
CA LEU A 16 -43.62 -18.99 30.60
C LEU A 16 -43.48 -19.23 32.11
N GLY A 17 -42.69 -18.41 32.78
CA GLY A 17 -42.49 -18.45 34.22
C GLY A 17 -42.08 -17.10 34.75
N ARG A 18 -43.08 -16.25 35.02
CA ARG A 18 -42.94 -14.94 35.66
C ARG A 18 -42.54 -15.14 37.12
N CYS A 19 -41.25 -15.03 37.43
CA CYS A 19 -40.76 -14.90 38.80
C CYS A 19 -40.30 -13.46 39.04
N HIS A 20 -41.13 -12.70 39.76
CA HIS A 20 -40.72 -11.44 40.39
C HIS A 20 -39.84 -11.78 41.61
N GLY A 21 -38.59 -11.36 41.56
CA GLY A 21 -37.67 -11.40 42.69
C GLY A 21 -36.72 -10.22 42.61
N ALA A 22 -37.01 -9.21 43.43
CA ALA A 22 -36.24 -7.99 43.54
C ALA A 22 -34.81 -8.27 44.03
N ARG A 23 -33.80 -7.66 43.38
CA ARG A 23 -32.70 -6.95 44.05
C ARG A 23 -31.86 -6.20 43.04
N SER A 24 -32.03 -4.88 43.13
CA SER A 24 -31.06 -3.84 42.79
C SER A 24 -29.61 -4.30 42.96
N VAL A 25 -28.86 -4.33 41.86
CA VAL A 25 -27.47 -3.86 41.83
C VAL A 25 -27.30 -3.13 40.51
N TRP A 26 -26.96 -1.85 40.60
CA TRP A 26 -26.54 -1.00 39.49
C TRP A 26 -25.35 -1.65 38.77
N GLY A 27 -25.61 -2.27 37.62
CA GLY A 27 -24.58 -2.64 36.66
C GLY A 27 -24.58 -1.63 35.53
N ILE A 28 -23.95 -0.48 35.72
CA ILE A 28 -23.66 0.43 34.61
C ILE A 28 -22.56 -0.26 33.78
N ALA A 29 -22.95 -1.04 32.78
CA ALA A 29 -22.03 -1.52 31.77
C ALA A 29 -21.64 -0.33 30.89
N ALA A 30 -20.60 0.39 31.30
CA ALA A 30 -19.92 1.35 30.44
C ALA A 30 -19.22 0.56 29.32
N MET A 31 -19.92 0.35 28.22
CA MET A 31 -19.33 -0.11 26.97
C MET A 31 -18.38 0.99 26.48
N ALA A 32 -17.10 0.86 26.82
CA ALA A 32 -16.04 1.67 26.24
C ALA A 32 -16.00 1.37 24.73
N ALA A 33 -16.60 2.27 23.95
CA ALA A 33 -16.46 2.27 22.50
C ALA A 33 -14.98 2.57 22.18
N LEU A 34 -14.20 1.51 21.95
CA LEU A 34 -12.88 1.60 21.32
C LEU A 34 -13.08 2.15 19.92
N LEU A 35 -12.96 3.47 19.80
CA LEU A 35 -12.72 4.15 18.53
C LEU A 35 -11.36 3.65 18.03
N ILE A 36 -11.38 2.56 17.25
CA ILE A 36 -10.24 2.20 16.39
C ILE A 36 -10.20 3.28 15.31
N GLY A 37 -9.65 4.43 15.66
CA GLY A 37 -9.27 5.45 14.71
C GLY A 37 -8.18 4.85 13.84
N SER A 38 -8.55 4.40 12.65
CA SER A 38 -7.60 4.19 11.56
C SER A 38 -6.92 5.54 11.33
N ALA A 39 -5.70 5.69 11.84
CA ALA A 39 -4.88 6.86 11.55
C ALA A 39 -4.86 7.02 10.02
N PRO A 40 -5.12 8.24 9.49
CA PRO A 40 -5.07 8.46 8.06
C PRO A 40 -3.66 8.09 7.59
N SER A 41 -3.57 7.12 6.68
CA SER A 41 -2.32 6.78 6.01
C SER A 41 -1.74 8.07 5.43
N ARG A 42 -0.71 8.62 6.08
CA ARG A 42 -0.05 9.85 5.62
C ARG A 42 0.47 9.55 4.22
N ALA A 43 -0.08 10.22 3.22
CA ALA A 43 0.37 10.05 1.85
C ALA A 43 1.87 10.37 1.78
N GLU A 44 2.64 9.55 1.08
CA GLU A 44 4.08 9.77 0.94
C GLU A 44 4.37 11.19 0.47
N PRO A 45 5.42 11.85 1.00
CA PRO A 45 5.79 13.18 0.56
C PRO A 45 6.16 13.19 -0.94
N TRP A 46 5.98 14.34 -1.59
CA TRP A 46 6.41 14.53 -2.98
C TRP A 46 7.94 14.53 -3.07
N LYS A 47 8.45 13.99 -4.18
CA LYS A 47 9.87 13.92 -4.52
C LYS A 47 10.17 14.83 -5.71
N ASP A 48 11.39 15.37 -5.77
CA ASP A 48 11.91 16.20 -6.87
C ASP A 48 12.28 15.35 -8.09
N CYS A 49 11.29 14.75 -8.72
CA CYS A 49 11.48 13.92 -9.90
C CYS A 49 11.65 14.78 -11.15
N ALA A 50 12.16 14.16 -12.22
CA ALA A 50 12.24 14.77 -13.54
C ALA A 50 11.85 13.79 -14.64
N TYR A 51 11.19 14.29 -15.68
CA TYR A 51 10.91 13.58 -16.93
C TYR A 51 11.60 14.31 -18.08
N ASN A 52 12.50 13.65 -18.80
CA ASN A 52 13.36 14.25 -19.83
C ASN A 52 14.00 15.56 -19.36
N ASP A 53 14.61 15.51 -18.17
CA ASP A 53 15.29 16.63 -17.49
C ASP A 53 14.37 17.84 -17.17
N ARG A 54 13.06 17.70 -17.34
CA ARG A 54 12.07 18.67 -16.89
C ARG A 54 11.57 18.31 -15.49
N PRO A 55 11.77 19.17 -14.47
CA PRO A 55 11.31 18.90 -13.11
C PRO A 55 9.78 18.79 -13.05
N ILE A 56 9.28 17.67 -12.56
CA ILE A 56 7.86 17.43 -12.28
C ILE A 56 7.82 16.58 -11.01
N PRO A 57 7.34 17.10 -9.87
CA PRO A 57 7.33 16.33 -8.65
C PRO A 57 6.53 15.03 -8.80
N CYS A 58 7.00 13.97 -8.16
CA CYS A 58 6.35 12.66 -8.24
C CYS A 58 6.32 11.93 -6.90
N ARG A 59 5.52 10.87 -6.85
CA ARG A 59 5.50 9.85 -5.79
C ARG A 59 5.66 8.50 -6.46
N ASP A 60 6.56 7.68 -5.94
CA ASP A 60 6.78 6.31 -6.38
C ASP A 60 6.42 5.33 -5.26
N SER A 61 5.71 4.27 -5.62
CA SER A 61 5.41 3.16 -4.73
C SER A 61 5.97 1.87 -5.31
N HIS A 62 6.51 1.02 -4.43
CA HIS A 62 7.18 -0.23 -4.81
C HIS A 62 6.40 -1.40 -4.24
N SER A 63 6.11 -2.37 -5.09
CA SER A 63 5.50 -3.64 -4.71
C SER A 63 6.58 -4.72 -4.53
N SER A 64 6.27 -5.78 -3.80
CA SER A 64 7.21 -6.88 -3.51
C SER A 64 7.63 -7.69 -4.75
N ASP A 65 6.87 -7.58 -5.84
CA ASP A 65 7.18 -8.17 -7.15
C ASP A 65 8.12 -7.29 -8.00
N GLY A 66 8.63 -6.20 -7.42
CA GLY A 66 9.48 -5.23 -8.10
C GLY A 66 8.72 -4.26 -9.01
N THR A 67 7.39 -4.32 -9.05
CA THR A 67 6.57 -3.34 -9.76
C THR A 67 6.70 -1.97 -9.10
N VAL A 68 6.95 -0.95 -9.91
CA VAL A 68 7.02 0.45 -9.49
C VAL A 68 5.87 1.22 -10.10
N ARG A 69 5.14 1.98 -9.30
CA ARG A 69 4.13 2.92 -9.79
C ARG A 69 4.57 4.35 -9.48
N ILE A 70 4.67 5.17 -10.53
CA ILE A 70 5.00 6.60 -10.43
C ILE A 70 3.73 7.41 -10.70
N VAL A 71 3.40 8.30 -9.76
CA VAL A 71 2.31 9.27 -9.87
C VAL A 71 2.92 10.67 -9.90
N TRP A 72 2.60 11.44 -10.92
CA TRP A 72 3.11 12.78 -11.15
C TRP A 72 2.17 13.83 -10.56
N LYS A 73 2.72 14.98 -10.16
CA LYS A 73 1.94 16.09 -9.60
C LYS A 73 0.97 16.71 -10.62
N ASP A 74 1.21 16.52 -11.91
CA ASP A 74 0.30 16.94 -13.00
C ASP A 74 -0.91 16.01 -13.18
N GLY A 75 -1.07 14.99 -12.33
CA GLY A 75 -2.19 14.05 -12.34
C GLY A 75 -1.98 12.81 -13.20
N LYS A 76 -0.86 12.71 -13.94
CA LYS A 76 -0.53 11.51 -14.71
C LYS A 76 0.04 10.41 -13.81
N ALA A 77 -0.06 9.16 -14.25
CA ALA A 77 0.56 8.05 -13.57
C ALA A 77 0.97 6.96 -14.54
N MET A 78 2.02 6.21 -14.20
CA MET A 78 2.52 5.08 -14.98
C MET A 78 2.95 3.95 -14.05
N THR A 79 2.76 2.71 -14.49
CA THR A 79 3.21 1.52 -13.76
C THR A 79 4.24 0.78 -14.60
N TYR A 80 5.35 0.42 -13.97
CA TYR A 80 6.51 -0.26 -14.54
C TYR A 80 6.64 -1.63 -13.86
N ARG A 81 6.36 -2.70 -14.59
CA ARG A 81 6.46 -4.07 -14.08
C ARG A 81 7.86 -4.61 -14.34
N LEU A 82 8.45 -5.25 -13.33
CA LEU A 82 9.75 -5.88 -13.47
C LEU A 82 9.67 -7.06 -14.45
N ILE A 83 10.58 -7.09 -15.42
CA ILE A 83 10.72 -8.19 -16.38
C ILE A 83 12.00 -8.98 -16.09
N GLN A 84 13.08 -8.26 -15.79
CA GLN A 84 14.36 -8.86 -15.43
C GLN A 84 14.97 -8.07 -14.28
N GLU A 85 15.21 -8.77 -13.18
CA GLU A 85 15.92 -8.21 -12.04
C GLU A 85 17.43 -8.14 -12.30
N GLY A 86 18.07 -7.11 -11.76
CA GLY A 86 19.52 -6.94 -11.80
C GLY A 86 19.96 -5.70 -11.05
N PHE A 87 21.24 -5.65 -10.68
CA PHE A 87 21.87 -4.52 -10.02
C PHE A 87 23.21 -4.18 -10.69
N PRO A 88 23.47 -2.90 -11.06
CA PRO A 88 22.59 -1.75 -10.84
C PRO A 88 21.43 -1.64 -11.84
N LEU A 89 21.43 -2.46 -12.91
CA LEU A 89 20.47 -2.38 -14.01
C LEU A 89 19.39 -3.48 -13.93
N SER A 90 18.12 -3.07 -13.94
CA SER A 90 16.96 -3.96 -14.12
C SER A 90 16.21 -3.60 -15.41
N THR A 91 15.46 -4.53 -15.99
CA THR A 91 14.57 -4.25 -17.13
C THR A 91 13.11 -4.29 -16.68
N LEU A 92 12.35 -3.26 -17.04
CA LEU A 92 10.93 -3.11 -16.75
C LEU A 92 10.12 -2.89 -18.03
N ARG A 93 8.82 -3.19 -17.94
CA ARG A 93 7.83 -2.88 -18.99
C ARG A 93 6.75 -1.96 -18.41
N ASP A 94 6.50 -0.84 -19.07
CA ASP A 94 5.42 0.07 -18.68
C ASP A 94 4.04 -0.49 -19.07
N SER A 95 2.97 0.12 -18.56
CA SER A 95 1.60 -0.32 -18.88
C SER A 95 1.17 -0.06 -20.32
N LEU A 96 1.93 0.72 -21.10
CA LEU A 96 1.72 0.94 -22.54
C LEU A 96 2.53 -0.04 -23.40
N GLY A 97 3.35 -0.91 -22.79
CA GLY A 97 4.18 -1.90 -23.45
C GLY A 97 5.62 -1.46 -23.74
N GLY A 98 6.00 -0.24 -23.39
CA GLY A 98 7.36 0.27 -23.55
C GLY A 98 8.37 -0.42 -22.63
N LEU A 99 9.57 -0.70 -23.14
CA LEU A 99 10.66 -1.29 -22.36
C LEU A 99 11.57 -0.21 -21.78
N TRP A 100 11.88 -0.35 -20.50
CA TRP A 100 12.67 0.59 -19.72
C TRP A 100 13.82 -0.14 -19.02
N GLU A 101 15.01 0.45 -19.05
CA GLU A 101 16.10 0.09 -18.14
C GLU A 101 16.02 0.98 -16.90
N ARG A 102 16.06 0.37 -15.72
CA ARG A 102 16.19 1.08 -14.44
C ARG A 102 17.59 0.89 -13.91
N GLU A 103 18.33 1.97 -13.77
CA GLU A 103 19.61 2.04 -13.08
C GLU A 103 19.39 2.56 -11.65
N ILE A 104 19.88 1.84 -10.65
CA ILE A 104 19.87 2.27 -9.25
C ILE A 104 21.29 2.67 -8.87
N TYR A 105 21.48 3.94 -8.51
CA TYR A 105 22.74 4.45 -7.99
C TYR A 105 22.95 4.04 -6.54
N VAL A 106 24.20 4.01 -6.09
CA VAL A 106 24.58 3.65 -4.71
C VAL A 106 23.91 4.50 -3.63
N GLN A 107 23.50 5.73 -3.97
CA GLN A 107 22.75 6.63 -3.08
C GLN A 107 21.25 6.28 -2.98
N GLY A 108 20.78 5.30 -3.75
CA GLY A 108 19.38 4.89 -3.87
C GLY A 108 18.56 5.70 -4.88
N ASN A 109 19.16 6.67 -5.57
CA ASN A 109 18.49 7.35 -6.68
C ASN A 109 18.29 6.37 -7.84
N ALA A 110 17.18 6.50 -8.56
CA ALA A 110 16.87 5.67 -9.70
C ALA A 110 16.72 6.50 -10.97
N VAL A 111 17.25 5.98 -12.08
CA VAL A 111 17.04 6.51 -13.43
C VAL A 111 16.38 5.43 -14.26
N PHE A 112 15.28 5.77 -14.92
CA PHE A 112 14.61 4.91 -15.88
C PHE A 112 14.85 5.47 -17.28
N THR A 113 15.29 4.64 -18.21
CA THR A 113 15.52 5.01 -19.62
C THR A 113 14.72 4.11 -20.54
N ASN A 114 13.84 4.68 -21.36
CA ASN A 114 13.09 3.95 -22.36
C ASN A 114 14.00 3.57 -23.52
N LYS A 115 14.09 2.29 -23.85
CA LYS A 115 15.03 1.79 -24.88
C LYS A 115 14.65 2.18 -26.31
N ALA A 116 13.38 2.45 -26.57
CA ALA A 116 12.89 2.72 -27.92
C ALA A 116 13.02 4.20 -28.29
N ASN A 117 12.80 5.12 -27.35
CA ASN A 117 12.74 6.56 -27.64
C ASN A 117 13.71 7.42 -26.80
N GLY A 118 14.46 6.83 -25.87
CA GLY A 118 15.41 7.55 -25.03
C GLY A 118 14.77 8.43 -23.95
N ASN A 119 13.44 8.38 -23.77
CA ASN A 119 12.80 9.10 -22.67
C ASN A 119 13.37 8.65 -21.33
N ARG A 120 13.58 9.60 -20.43
CA ARG A 120 14.29 9.40 -19.17
C ARG A 120 13.48 9.91 -18.00
N ILE A 121 13.48 9.16 -16.92
CA ILE A 121 12.86 9.54 -15.64
C ILE A 121 13.94 9.49 -14.58
N PHE A 122 14.05 10.55 -13.79
CA PHE A 122 14.86 10.58 -12.58
C PHE A 122 13.94 10.56 -11.36
N VAL A 123 14.19 9.63 -10.44
CA VAL A 123 13.49 9.52 -9.15
C VAL A 123 14.52 9.53 -8.03
N PRO A 124 14.55 10.54 -7.16
CA PRO A 124 15.47 10.54 -6.03
C PRO A 124 15.02 9.53 -4.96
N LEU A 125 15.97 9.04 -4.16
CA LEU A 125 15.63 8.18 -3.01
C LEU A 125 14.72 8.92 -2.04
N ARG A 126 15.04 10.19 -1.78
CA ARG A 126 14.45 11.00 -0.72
C ARG A 126 13.45 12.02 -1.28
N PRO A 127 12.38 12.30 -0.54
CA PRO A 127 11.47 13.39 -0.86
C PRO A 127 12.13 14.76 -0.75
N GLU A 128 11.50 15.73 -1.42
CA GLU A 128 11.86 17.15 -1.34
C GLU A 128 11.79 17.56 0.14
N ILE A 129 12.96 17.80 0.75
CA ILE A 129 13.02 18.50 2.03
C ILE A 129 12.85 19.95 1.63
N SER A 130 11.64 20.49 1.80
CA SER A 130 11.40 21.93 1.68
C SER A 130 12.47 22.66 2.48
N ARG A 131 13.45 23.25 1.78
CA ARG A 131 14.49 24.06 2.40
C ARG A 131 13.76 25.29 2.97
N PRO A 132 13.95 25.62 4.27
CA PRO A 132 13.30 26.76 4.89
C PRO A 132 13.65 28.08 4.18
#